data_AF-A0A369WKV1-F1
#
_entry.id   AF-A0A369WKV1-F1
#
_cell.length_a   1.000
_cell.length_b   1.000
_cell.length_c   1.000
_cell.angle_alpha   90.00
_cell.angle_beta   90.00
_cell.angle_gamma   90.00
#
_symmetry.space_group_name_H-M   'P 1'
#
loop_
_entity.id
_entity.type
_entity.pdbx_description
1 polymer ?
#
loop_
_entity_poly.entity_id
_entity_poly.type
_entity_poly.pdbx_seq_one_letter_code
_entity_poly.pdbx_strand_id
1 'polypeptide(L)'
;MLSHTRKESTVKILSRFGLILVALAAVSACSIQLPKVPSGSLILDIEAQVLCLNNAASCRSLSLIATNAKRNELLRHWQGDPWDWSRLQTPSDLANLLLSPPYGSYRVEQLSDSQYQLSISPVTLDAWTILNDEYKLRYLERN
;
A
#
# COMPACT_ATOMS: atom_id res chain seq x y z
N MET A 1 12.17 68.41 53.28
CA MET A 1 11.74 67.33 54.18
C MET A 1 12.01 66.00 53.49
N LEU A 2 12.78 65.11 54.16
CA LEU A 2 12.65 63.65 54.24
C LEU A 2 12.12 62.91 52.98
N SER A 3 12.71 61.86 52.43
CA SER A 3 13.59 60.82 52.97
C SER A 3 13.90 59.83 51.82
N HIS A 4 15.03 59.11 51.90
CA HIS A 4 15.16 57.64 51.65
C HIS A 4 14.51 57.02 50.38
N THR A 5 15.11 56.14 49.58
CA THR A 5 16.24 55.21 49.77
C THR A 5 16.59 54.53 48.45
N ARG A 6 17.85 54.09 48.39
CA ARG A 6 18.58 53.29 47.39
C ARG A 6 17.97 51.89 47.13
N LYS A 7 18.18 51.35 45.91
CA LYS A 7 18.55 49.95 45.57
C LYS A 7 18.82 49.89 44.06
N GLU A 8 20.08 49.99 43.62
CA GLU A 8 20.96 48.85 43.31
C GLU A 8 20.26 47.69 42.60
N SER A 9 20.55 47.50 41.31
CA SER A 9 21.12 46.23 40.80
C SER A 9 21.48 46.34 39.31
N THR A 10 22.79 46.41 39.10
CA THR A 10 23.58 45.93 37.97
C THR A 10 22.86 45.00 36.97
N VAL A 11 22.67 45.48 35.74
CA VAL A 11 22.51 44.63 34.56
C VAL A 11 23.85 44.61 33.82
N LYS A 12 24.48 43.43 33.85
CA LYS A 12 25.76 43.14 33.19
C LYS A 12 25.59 43.21 31.67
N ILE A 13 26.33 44.14 31.07
CA ILE A 13 26.70 44.12 29.65
C ILE A 13 27.65 42.94 29.43
N LEU A 14 27.42 42.12 28.40
CA LEU A 14 28.40 41.30 27.66
C LEU A 14 27.60 40.58 26.55
N SER A 15 27.48 41.15 25.35
CA SER A 15 28.38 40.88 24.21
C SER A 15 28.72 39.39 24.07
N ARG A 16 27.98 38.67 23.22
CA ARG A 16 28.47 37.50 22.48
C ARG A 16 27.77 37.37 21.13
N PHE A 17 28.60 37.44 20.09
CA PHE A 17 28.35 36.91 18.76
C PHE A 17 27.65 35.53 18.85
N GLY A 18 26.50 35.38 18.20
CA GLY A 18 25.70 34.16 18.25
C GLY A 18 25.06 33.88 16.90
N LEU A 19 25.77 33.08 16.09
CA LEU A 19 25.24 32.02 15.22
C LEU A 19 23.75 32.11 14.87
N ILE A 20 23.42 32.61 13.68
CA ILE A 20 22.18 32.21 12.98
C ILE A 20 22.60 31.23 11.89
N LEU A 21 22.74 29.97 12.31
CA LEU A 21 22.91 28.80 11.47
C LEU A 21 21.62 28.54 10.69
N VAL A 22 21.75 28.70 9.37
CA VAL A 22 21.08 27.94 8.29
C VAL A 22 20.12 26.85 8.79
N ALA A 23 18.82 27.15 8.81
CA ALA A 23 17.77 26.15 8.93
C ALA A 23 17.50 25.53 7.56
N LEU A 24 18.43 24.72 7.05
CA LEU A 24 18.15 23.74 6.00
C LEU A 24 17.44 22.57 6.68
N ALA A 25 16.12 22.68 6.84
CA ALA A 25 15.31 21.56 7.26
C ALA A 25 15.39 20.49 6.17
N ALA A 26 16.01 19.37 6.53
CA ALA A 26 16.11 18.19 5.70
C ALA A 26 14.71 17.78 5.20
N VAL A 27 14.49 17.87 3.90
CA VAL A 27 13.53 17.00 3.22
C VAL A 27 14.07 15.59 3.40
N SER A 28 13.64 14.94 4.48
CA SER A 28 13.83 13.51 4.69
C SER A 28 13.24 12.81 3.48
N ALA A 29 14.10 12.31 2.61
CA ALA A 29 13.72 11.40 1.57
C ALA A 29 13.04 10.19 2.24
N CYS A 30 11.70 10.14 2.18
CA CYS A 30 10.97 8.90 2.36
C CYS A 30 11.38 8.00 1.19
N SER A 31 12.49 7.30 1.36
CA SER A 31 12.82 6.13 0.55
C SER A 31 11.74 5.10 0.86
N ILE A 32 10.68 5.08 0.05
CA ILE A 32 9.65 4.04 0.10
C ILE A 32 10.36 2.75 -0.30
N GLN A 33 10.89 2.05 0.70
CA GLN A 33 11.51 0.76 0.53
C GLN A 33 10.37 -0.21 0.23
N LEU A 34 10.22 -0.56 -1.05
CA LEU A 34 9.19 -1.51 -1.46
C LEU A 34 9.37 -2.81 -0.66
N PRO A 35 8.28 -3.37 -0.10
CA PRO A 35 8.38 -4.58 0.72
C PRO A 35 9.03 -5.70 -0.11
N LYS A 36 10.04 -6.35 0.48
CA LYS A 36 10.68 -7.50 -0.13
C LYS A 36 9.68 -8.64 -0.16
N VAL A 37 9.17 -8.98 -1.34
CA VAL A 37 8.23 -10.09 -1.53
C VAL A 37 9.00 -11.41 -1.38
N PRO A 38 8.67 -12.27 -0.40
CA PRO A 38 9.31 -13.58 -0.31
C PRO A 38 9.04 -14.39 -1.58
N SER A 39 10.06 -15.13 -2.04
CA SER A 39 9.93 -16.05 -3.17
C SER A 39 8.75 -16.99 -2.94
N GLY A 40 7.85 -17.12 -3.93
CA GLY A 40 6.68 -17.99 -3.80
C GLY A 40 5.45 -17.36 -3.15
N SER A 41 5.39 -16.03 -3.08
CA SER A 41 4.23 -15.29 -2.56
C SER A 41 3.80 -14.15 -3.48
N LEU A 42 2.57 -13.69 -3.29
CA LEU A 42 2.06 -12.44 -3.84
C LEU A 42 1.90 -11.44 -2.70
N ILE A 43 2.08 -10.15 -3.01
CA ILE A 43 1.69 -9.07 -2.08
C ILE A 43 0.44 -8.40 -2.61
N LEU A 44 -0.58 -8.36 -1.75
CA LEU A 44 -1.78 -7.55 -1.92
C LEU A 44 -1.61 -6.27 -1.10
N ASP A 45 -1.67 -5.12 -1.77
CA ASP A 45 -1.73 -3.82 -1.12
C ASP A 45 -3.15 -3.27 -1.28
N ILE A 46 -3.91 -3.24 -0.17
CA ILE A 46 -5.31 -2.83 -0.16
C ILE A 46 -5.49 -1.31 -0.19
N GLU A 47 -4.45 -0.54 0.11
CA GLU A 47 -4.51 0.92 0.02
C GLU A 47 -4.19 1.36 -1.41
N ALA A 48 -3.10 0.83 -1.97
CA ALA A 48 -2.72 1.09 -3.36
C ALA A 48 -3.59 0.32 -4.37
N GLN A 49 -4.42 -0.62 -3.92
CA GLN A 49 -5.32 -1.45 -4.74
C GLN A 49 -4.55 -2.19 -5.86
N VAL A 50 -3.45 -2.85 -5.49
CA VAL A 50 -2.60 -3.62 -6.41
C VAL A 50 -2.31 -5.04 -5.90
N LEU A 51 -2.10 -5.97 -6.84
CA LEU A 51 -1.58 -7.31 -6.60
C LEU A 51 -0.23 -7.48 -7.31
N CYS A 52 0.81 -7.86 -6.55
CA CYS A 52 2.18 -7.98 -7.04
C CYS A 52 2.68 -9.41 -7.01
N LEU A 53 3.26 -9.88 -8.12
CA LEU A 53 3.95 -11.17 -8.22
C LEU A 53 5.44 -10.91 -8.45
N ASN A 54 6.33 -11.47 -7.61
CA ASN A 54 7.79 -11.33 -7.71
C ASN A 54 8.30 -9.87 -7.72
N ASN A 55 8.64 -9.36 -6.53
CA ASN A 55 9.07 -7.96 -6.31
C ASN A 55 8.03 -6.92 -6.77
N ALA A 56 8.20 -5.67 -6.35
CA ALA A 56 7.27 -4.59 -6.69
C ALA A 56 7.24 -4.18 -8.18
N ALA A 57 8.09 -4.78 -9.02
CA ALA A 57 8.11 -4.51 -10.46
C ALA A 57 6.93 -5.13 -11.22
N SER A 58 6.27 -6.16 -10.68
CA SER A 58 5.14 -6.84 -11.36
C SER A 58 3.82 -6.70 -10.60
N CYS A 59 3.51 -5.46 -10.21
CA CYS A 59 2.22 -5.09 -9.63
C CYS A 59 1.17 -4.81 -10.73
N ARG A 60 -0.07 -5.21 -10.47
CA ARG A 60 -1.22 -4.96 -11.33
C ARG A 60 -2.36 -4.35 -10.53
N SER A 61 -3.00 -3.32 -11.09
CA SER A 61 -4.17 -2.68 -10.47
C SER A 61 -5.33 -3.66 -10.38
N LEU A 62 -5.94 -3.78 -9.20
CA LEU A 62 -7.16 -4.56 -8.99
C LEU A 62 -8.34 -4.02 -9.80
N SER A 63 -8.30 -2.75 -10.21
CA SER A 63 -9.33 -2.13 -11.06
C SER A 63 -9.44 -2.70 -12.47
N LEU A 64 -8.46 -3.48 -12.92
CA LEU A 64 -8.46 -4.09 -14.25
C LEU A 64 -9.61 -5.10 -14.41
N ILE A 65 -9.96 -5.83 -13.34
CA ILE A 65 -11.01 -6.85 -13.35
C ILE A 65 -12.42 -6.26 -13.30
N ALA A 66 -12.59 -5.07 -12.71
CA ALA A 66 -13.91 -4.45 -12.48
C ALA A 66 -14.72 -4.16 -13.77
N THR A 67 -14.09 -4.22 -14.95
CA THR A 67 -14.70 -3.79 -16.21
C THR A 67 -14.89 -4.90 -17.25
N ASN A 68 -14.70 -6.19 -16.92
CA ASN A 68 -14.59 -7.21 -17.99
C ASN A 68 -15.28 -8.58 -17.75
N ALA A 69 -15.39 -9.35 -18.84
CA ALA A 69 -15.88 -10.74 -18.89
C ALA A 69 -15.08 -11.69 -17.98
N LYS A 70 -13.81 -11.36 -17.71
CA LYS A 70 -12.90 -12.13 -16.84
C LYS A 70 -13.27 -12.11 -15.35
N ARG A 71 -14.14 -11.18 -14.93
CA ARG A 71 -14.72 -11.17 -13.58
C ARG A 71 -15.40 -12.50 -13.23
N ASN A 72 -16.15 -13.06 -14.18
CA ASN A 72 -16.87 -14.31 -13.93
C ASN A 72 -15.89 -15.49 -13.76
N GLU A 73 -14.77 -15.46 -14.48
CA GLU A 73 -13.71 -16.45 -14.35
C GLU A 73 -13.09 -16.41 -12.94
N LEU A 74 -12.78 -15.23 -12.41
CA LEU A 74 -12.35 -15.11 -11.01
C LEU A 74 -13.40 -15.62 -10.05
N LEU A 75 -14.64 -15.13 -10.14
CA LEU A 75 -15.69 -15.45 -9.16
C LEU A 75 -15.94 -16.95 -9.02
N ARG A 76 -15.71 -17.74 -10.08
CA ARG A 76 -15.80 -19.21 -10.03
C ARG A 76 -14.85 -19.86 -9.00
N HIS A 77 -13.72 -19.23 -8.68
CA HIS A 77 -12.82 -19.76 -7.65
C HIS A 77 -13.34 -19.51 -6.23
N TRP A 78 -14.11 -18.44 -6.00
CA TRP A 78 -14.54 -17.99 -4.65
C TRP A 78 -15.97 -18.38 -4.28
N GLN A 79 -16.75 -18.95 -5.19
CA GLN A 79 -18.16 -19.24 -4.94
C GLN A 79 -18.41 -20.74 -4.78
N GLY A 80 -18.87 -21.11 -3.57
CA GLY A 80 -19.80 -22.23 -3.40
C GLY A 80 -21.22 -21.74 -3.69
N ASP A 81 -22.04 -22.62 -4.26
CA ASP A 81 -23.44 -22.40 -4.64
C ASP A 81 -24.28 -21.73 -3.53
N PRO A 82 -25.15 -20.71 -3.80
CA PRO A 82 -25.47 -20.10 -5.09
C PRO A 82 -24.52 -18.98 -5.55
N TRP A 83 -24.38 -18.86 -6.88
CA TRP A 83 -23.49 -17.89 -7.50
C TRP A 83 -24.01 -16.44 -7.37
N ASP A 84 -23.25 -15.59 -6.68
CA ASP A 84 -23.54 -14.16 -6.55
C ASP A 84 -22.56 -13.33 -7.38
N TRP A 85 -22.92 -13.10 -8.64
CA TRP A 85 -22.14 -12.31 -9.59
C TRP A 85 -22.02 -10.82 -9.21
N SER A 86 -22.77 -10.37 -8.19
CA SER A 86 -22.69 -9.00 -7.71
C SER A 86 -21.46 -8.75 -6.83
N ARG A 87 -20.81 -9.79 -6.29
CA ARG A 87 -19.72 -9.69 -5.30
C ARG A 87 -18.40 -9.10 -5.78
N LEU A 88 -18.27 -8.72 -7.04
CA LEU A 88 -17.03 -8.18 -7.61
C LEU A 88 -17.35 -6.99 -8.53
N GLN A 89 -17.68 -5.83 -7.95
CA GLN A 89 -17.90 -4.59 -8.71
C GLN A 89 -16.74 -3.62 -8.58
N THR A 90 -16.01 -3.67 -7.46
CA THR A 90 -14.98 -2.70 -7.12
C THR A 90 -13.61 -3.37 -6.95
N PRO A 91 -12.52 -2.60 -7.06
CA PRO A 91 -11.18 -3.07 -6.68
C PRO A 91 -11.15 -3.64 -5.25
N SER A 92 -11.83 -2.97 -4.32
CA SER A 92 -11.92 -3.39 -2.91
C SER A 92 -12.64 -4.72 -2.74
N ASP A 93 -13.62 -5.03 -3.58
CA ASP A 93 -14.26 -6.35 -3.57
C ASP A 93 -13.27 -7.46 -3.93
N LEU A 94 -12.40 -7.22 -4.92
CA LEU A 94 -11.36 -8.17 -5.29
C LEU A 94 -10.36 -8.38 -4.15
N ALA A 95 -9.94 -7.29 -3.50
CA ALA A 95 -9.07 -7.37 -2.33
C ALA A 95 -9.73 -8.22 -1.22
N ASN A 96 -11.01 -7.98 -0.92
CA ASN A 96 -11.75 -8.74 0.08
C ASN A 96 -11.86 -10.23 -0.27
N LEU A 97 -12.06 -10.57 -1.55
CA LEU A 97 -12.02 -11.96 -2.02
C LEU A 97 -10.63 -12.56 -1.81
N LEU A 98 -9.57 -11.89 -2.22
CA LEU A 98 -8.19 -12.35 -2.05
C LEU A 98 -7.77 -12.49 -0.58
N LEU A 99 -8.43 -11.80 0.35
CA LEU A 99 -8.24 -11.95 1.79
C LEU A 99 -9.11 -13.06 2.40
N SER A 100 -10.02 -13.65 1.62
CA SER A 100 -10.97 -14.68 2.03
C SER A 100 -10.77 -15.95 1.21
N PRO A 101 -9.74 -16.78 1.50
CA PRO A 101 -9.43 -17.96 0.71
C PRO A 101 -10.61 -18.92 0.62
N PRO A 102 -11.02 -19.34 -0.60
CA PRO A 102 -12.08 -20.32 -0.74
C PRO A 102 -11.62 -21.64 -0.15
N TYR A 103 -12.38 -22.15 0.82
CA TYR A 103 -12.08 -23.39 1.55
C TYR A 103 -10.68 -23.43 2.20
N GLY A 104 -10.09 -22.27 2.52
CA GLY A 104 -8.74 -22.22 3.09
C GLY A 104 -7.62 -22.63 2.10
N SER A 105 -7.87 -22.49 0.79
CA SER A 105 -6.95 -22.92 -0.28
C SER A 105 -5.57 -22.26 -0.30
N TYR A 106 -5.38 -21.16 0.43
CA TYR A 106 -4.09 -20.52 0.61
C TYR A 106 -4.02 -19.77 1.94
N ARG A 107 -2.80 -19.42 2.37
CA ARG A 107 -2.57 -18.63 3.58
C ARG A 107 -2.50 -17.14 3.24
N VAL A 108 -3.08 -16.35 4.13
CA VAL A 108 -3.03 -14.89 4.15
C VAL A 108 -2.28 -14.48 5.42
N GLU A 109 -1.22 -13.71 5.27
CA GLU A 109 -0.42 -13.19 6.38
C GLU A 109 -0.39 -11.67 6.28
N GLN A 110 -0.73 -10.97 7.36
CA GLN A 110 -0.68 -9.52 7.39
C GLN A 110 0.78 -9.07 7.59
N LEU A 111 1.26 -8.19 6.71
CA LEU A 111 2.60 -7.59 6.80
C LEU A 111 2.54 -6.17 7.41
N SER A 112 1.46 -5.43 7.13
CA SER A 112 1.19 -4.10 7.66
C SER A 112 -0.33 -3.81 7.67
N ASP A 113 -0.73 -2.59 8.03
CA ASP A 113 -2.15 -2.19 8.00
C ASP A 113 -2.78 -2.29 6.60
N SER A 114 -1.98 -2.10 5.55
CA SER A 114 -2.45 -2.13 4.15
C SER A 114 -1.87 -3.27 3.31
N GLN A 115 -0.89 -4.03 3.81
CA GLN A 115 -0.20 -5.06 3.02
C GLN A 115 -0.40 -6.46 3.58
N TYR A 116 -0.73 -7.38 2.68
CA TYR A 116 -0.95 -8.78 2.98
C TYR A 116 -0.14 -9.64 2.03
N GLN A 117 0.54 -10.64 2.59
CA GLN A 117 1.18 -11.69 1.85
C GLN A 117 0.19 -12.83 1.59
N LEU A 118 0.05 -13.20 0.32
CA LEU A 118 -0.76 -14.34 -0.11
C LEU A 118 0.19 -15.45 -0.57
N SER A 119 0.02 -16.66 -0.03
CA SER A 119 0.77 -17.81 -0.55
C SER A 119 0.35 -18.13 -1.97
N ILE A 120 1.30 -18.49 -2.83
CA ILE A 120 0.98 -18.95 -4.19
C ILE A 120 0.10 -20.21 -4.13
N SER A 121 -1.03 -20.14 -4.79
CA SER A 121 -1.98 -21.21 -5.07
C SER A 121 -2.55 -21.04 -6.49
N PRO A 122 -3.22 -22.07 -7.06
CA PRO A 122 -3.91 -21.92 -8.34
C PRO A 122 -4.84 -20.69 -8.37
N VAL A 123 -5.63 -20.49 -7.30
CA VAL A 123 -6.58 -19.38 -7.19
C VAL A 123 -5.91 -18.01 -7.22
N THR A 124 -4.83 -17.83 -6.45
CA THR A 124 -4.10 -16.54 -6.41
C THR A 124 -3.31 -16.28 -7.71
N LEU A 125 -2.80 -17.34 -8.35
CA LEU A 125 -2.10 -17.24 -9.64
C LEU A 125 -3.07 -16.92 -10.78
N ASP A 126 -4.26 -17.52 -10.79
CA ASP A 126 -5.28 -17.24 -11.79
C ASP A 126 -5.73 -15.78 -11.67
N ALA A 127 -5.95 -15.29 -10.44
CA ALA A 127 -6.26 -13.87 -10.21
C ALA A 127 -5.16 -12.94 -10.76
N TRP A 128 -3.88 -13.23 -10.48
CA TRP A 128 -2.78 -12.42 -11.02
C TRP A 128 -2.68 -12.53 -12.54
N THR A 129 -2.85 -13.72 -13.11
CA THR A 129 -2.76 -13.97 -14.55
C THR A 129 -3.82 -13.18 -15.29
N ILE A 130 -5.07 -13.22 -14.79
CA ILE A 130 -6.17 -12.42 -15.35
C ILE A 130 -5.84 -10.92 -15.29
N LEU A 131 -5.36 -10.41 -14.15
CA LEU A 131 -4.93 -9.01 -14.04
C LEU A 131 -3.83 -8.64 -15.03
N ASN A 132 -2.86 -9.53 -15.22
CA ASN A 132 -1.73 -9.30 -16.10
C ASN A 132 -2.13 -9.35 -17.58
N ASP A 133 -3.05 -10.23 -17.97
CA ASP A 133 -3.58 -10.32 -19.32
C ASP A 133 -4.44 -9.10 -19.67
N GLU A 134 -5.29 -8.65 -18.74
CA GLU A 134 -6.03 -7.38 -18.88
C GLU A 134 -5.09 -6.19 -19.07
N TYR A 135 -3.99 -6.16 -18.31
CA TYR A 135 -2.97 -5.12 -18.45
C TYR A 135 -2.32 -5.15 -19.84
N LYS A 136 -1.88 -6.33 -20.31
CA LYS A 136 -1.27 -6.48 -21.64
C LYS A 136 -2.22 -6.02 -22.75
N LEU A 137 -3.46 -6.50 -22.73
CA LEU A 137 -4.49 -6.14 -23.70
C LEU A 137 -4.74 -4.62 -23.76
N ARG A 138 -4.75 -3.95 -22.59
CA ARG A 138 -5.06 -2.52 -22.53
C ARG A 138 -3.88 -1.61 -22.83
N TYR A 139 -2.66 -2.00 -22.49
CA TYR A 139 -1.52 -1.09 -22.46
C TYR A 139 -0.34 -1.51 -23.34
N LEU A 140 -0.21 -2.79 -23.71
CA LEU A 140 0.91 -3.28 -24.50
C LEU A 140 0.51 -3.64 -25.94
N GLU A 141 -0.69 -4.17 -26.16
CA GLU A 141 -1.16 -4.55 -27.50
C GLU A 141 -1.76 -3.39 -28.31
N ARG A 142 -1.79 -2.17 -27.75
CA ARG A 142 -2.30 -0.95 -28.41
C ARG A 142 -1.21 0.02 -28.90
N ASN A 143 0.05 -0.36 -28.75
CA ASN A 143 1.23 0.36 -29.28
C ASN A 143 1.91 -0.47 -30.37
#